data_AF-A0A1G5A435-F1
#
_entry.id   AF-A0A1G5A435-F1
#
_cell.length_a   1.000
_cell.length_b   1.000
_cell.length_c   1.000
_cell.angle_alpha   90.00
_cell.angle_beta   90.00
_cell.angle_gamma   90.00
#
_symmetry.space_group_name_H-M   'P 1'
#
loop_
_entity.id
_entity.type
_entity.pdbx_description
1 polymer ?
#
loop_
_entity_poly.entity_id
_entity_poly.type
_entity_poly.pdbx_seq_one_letter_code
_entity_poly.pdbx_strand_id
1 'polypeptide(L)'
;MFVEGFSPAHDWIQARAYREALIKYLNRDLPKVIQSQKDRDAKKKPEPITGYIIGTEYGIETGWHFHVTLFLNGDDHQNHVGIASTICRTWMNELTSGNGRYYNCNHAAKIGTYDKVGVGMVHRHDTVTREILSSVVTRYGCKGCYYAEAQTGTKDRLLNKGGWPKAKDPKKGGRPEKPPQMQRRLLTHMFSEKKKRFFPIWVPSEPVQPPVGY
;
A
#
# COMPACT_ATOMS: atom_id res chain seq x y z
N MET A 1 -8.34 1.25 -2.03
CA MET A 1 -6.92 0.95 -1.79
C MET A 1 -6.34 0.22 -2.98
N PHE A 2 -5.06 0.46 -3.27
CA PHE A 2 -4.32 -0.17 -4.36
C PHE A 2 -3.15 -0.96 -3.81
N VAL A 3 -2.78 -2.09 -4.40
CA VAL A 3 -1.52 -2.80 -4.14
C VAL A 3 -0.98 -3.16 -5.51
N GLU A 4 0.16 -2.58 -5.88
CA GLU A 4 0.77 -2.80 -7.19
C GLU A 4 2.17 -3.36 -7.01
N GLY A 5 2.49 -4.44 -7.73
CA GLY A 5 3.84 -5.02 -7.78
C GLY A 5 4.58 -4.51 -9.01
N PHE A 6 5.61 -3.69 -8.82
CA PHE A 6 6.36 -3.04 -9.90
C PHE A 6 7.76 -3.62 -10.04
N SER A 7 8.09 -4.31 -11.12
CA SER A 7 9.34 -5.10 -11.33
C SER A 7 9.78 -5.05 -12.79
N PRO A 8 11.04 -5.23 -13.21
CA PRO A 8 12.26 -5.25 -12.42
C PRO A 8 13.13 -3.99 -12.61
N ALA A 9 13.92 -3.66 -11.60
CA ALA A 9 15.18 -2.93 -11.79
C ALA A 9 16.36 -3.89 -11.58
N HIS A 10 17.37 -3.79 -12.44
CA HIS A 10 18.49 -4.75 -12.48
C HIS A 10 19.55 -4.47 -11.41
N ASP A 11 19.69 -3.19 -11.02
CA ASP A 11 20.57 -2.74 -9.96
C ASP A 11 19.87 -1.75 -9.02
N TRP A 12 20.53 -1.45 -7.90
CA TRP A 12 20.00 -0.58 -6.87
C TRP A 12 19.87 0.90 -7.29
N ILE A 13 20.77 1.40 -8.13
CA ILE A 13 20.76 2.80 -8.58
C ILE A 13 19.52 3.04 -9.42
N GLN A 14 19.25 2.13 -10.36
CA GLN A 14 18.04 2.14 -11.18
C GLN A 14 16.77 2.00 -10.33
N ALA A 15 16.75 1.06 -9.37
CA ALA A 15 15.62 0.89 -8.46
C ALA A 15 15.31 2.18 -7.69
N ARG A 16 16.35 2.82 -7.13
CA ARG A 16 16.20 4.09 -6.41
C ARG A 16 15.66 5.19 -7.32
N ALA A 17 16.19 5.32 -8.54
CA ALA A 17 15.72 6.32 -9.50
C ALA A 17 14.23 6.11 -9.85
N TYR A 18 13.81 4.88 -10.11
CA TYR A 18 12.41 4.56 -10.38
C TYR A 18 11.50 4.84 -9.19
N ARG A 19 11.93 4.52 -7.98
CA ARG A 19 11.20 4.84 -6.75
C ARG A 19 11.00 6.34 -6.59
N GLU A 20 12.04 7.13 -6.83
CA GLU A 20 11.98 8.59 -6.74
C GLU A 20 11.05 9.18 -7.82
N ALA A 21 11.11 8.66 -9.05
CA ALA A 21 10.21 9.03 -10.14
C ALA A 21 8.74 8.70 -9.81
N LEU A 22 8.49 7.51 -9.24
CA LEU A 22 7.16 7.11 -8.78
C LEU A 22 6.63 8.02 -7.67
N ILE A 23 7.45 8.30 -6.65
CA ILE A 23 7.09 9.23 -5.56
C ILE A 23 6.73 10.62 -6.13
N LYS A 24 7.51 11.11 -7.10
CA LYS A 24 7.23 12.38 -7.76
C LYS A 24 5.89 12.35 -8.50
N TYR A 25 5.64 11.31 -9.28
CA TYR A 25 4.37 11.11 -10.00
C TYR A 25 3.17 11.08 -9.05
N LEU A 26 3.24 10.27 -7.99
CA LEU A 26 2.16 10.13 -7.00
C LEU A 26 1.81 11.46 -6.32
N ASN A 27 2.81 12.30 -6.05
CA ASN A 27 2.62 13.57 -5.37
C ASN A 27 2.17 14.70 -6.31
N ARG A 28 2.64 14.72 -7.57
CA ARG A 28 2.50 15.89 -8.46
C ARG A 28 1.49 15.70 -9.59
N ASP A 29 1.46 14.49 -10.15
CA ASP A 29 0.78 14.26 -11.43
C ASP A 29 -0.47 13.40 -11.25
N LEU A 30 -0.40 12.37 -10.38
CA LEU A 30 -1.56 11.54 -10.07
C LEU A 30 -2.78 12.36 -9.62
N PRO A 31 -2.67 13.39 -8.74
CA PRO A 31 -3.80 14.26 -8.40
C PRO A 31 -4.53 14.86 -9.61
N LYS A 32 -3.79 15.28 -10.63
CA LYS A 32 -4.35 15.85 -11.87
C LYS A 32 -5.03 14.74 -12.68
N VAL A 33 -4.41 13.58 -12.76
CA VAL A 33 -4.88 12.41 -13.53
C VAL A 33 -6.20 11.88 -12.99
N ILE A 34 -6.35 11.77 -11.67
CA ILE A 34 -7.55 11.22 -11.03
C ILE A 34 -8.64 12.27 -10.77
N GLN A 35 -8.36 13.56 -11.03
CA GLN A 35 -9.33 14.62 -10.87
C GLN A 35 -10.55 14.39 -11.75
N SER A 36 -11.75 14.60 -11.18
CA SER A 36 -13.00 14.49 -11.93
C SER A 36 -13.07 15.53 -13.06
N GLN A 37 -13.73 15.19 -14.17
CA GLN A 37 -13.90 16.13 -15.28
C GLN A 37 -14.62 17.41 -14.84
N LYS A 38 -15.64 17.27 -13.99
CA LYS A 38 -16.38 18.38 -13.39
C LYS A 38 -15.45 19.34 -12.64
N ASP A 39 -14.51 18.84 -11.86
CA ASP A 39 -13.59 19.69 -11.11
C ASP A 39 -12.55 20.36 -12.02
N ARG A 40 -12.15 19.69 -13.11
CA ARG A 40 -11.30 20.28 -14.16
C ARG A 40 -12.02 21.42 -14.88
N ASP A 41 -13.27 21.22 -15.28
CA ASP A 41 -14.09 22.22 -15.97
C ASP A 41 -14.35 23.42 -15.05
N ALA A 42 -14.55 23.17 -13.75
CA ALA A 42 -14.65 24.20 -12.73
C ALA A 42 -13.31 24.86 -12.35
N LYS A 43 -12.21 24.51 -13.04
CA LYS A 43 -10.84 25.02 -12.79
C LYS A 43 -10.40 24.88 -11.33
N LYS A 44 -10.88 23.85 -10.63
CA LYS A 44 -10.45 23.59 -9.25
C LYS A 44 -9.02 23.07 -9.25
N LYS A 45 -8.27 23.47 -8.23
CA LYS A 45 -6.94 22.92 -8.00
C LYS A 45 -7.06 21.44 -7.63
N PRO A 46 -6.24 20.55 -8.21
CA PRO A 46 -6.22 19.15 -7.84
C PRO A 46 -5.84 18.98 -6.36
N GLU A 47 -6.60 18.18 -5.64
CA GLU A 47 -6.29 17.86 -4.25
C GLU A 47 -5.25 16.75 -4.17
N PRO A 48 -4.28 16.83 -3.23
CA PRO A 48 -3.33 15.75 -3.00
C PRO A 48 -4.05 14.44 -2.64
N ILE A 49 -3.47 13.31 -3.06
CA ILE A 49 -3.93 11.99 -2.61
C ILE A 49 -3.85 11.86 -1.09
N THR A 50 -4.76 11.07 -0.50
CA THR A 50 -4.87 10.94 0.96
C THR A 50 -3.60 10.39 1.58
N GLY A 51 -2.96 9.42 0.91
CA GLY A 51 -1.63 8.93 1.28
C GLY A 51 -1.21 7.70 0.50
N TYR A 52 0.03 7.27 0.73
CA TYR A 52 0.59 6.05 0.17
C TYR A 52 1.70 5.46 1.03
N ILE A 53 1.97 4.17 0.78
CA ILE A 53 3.10 3.41 1.31
C ILE A 53 3.75 2.69 0.12
N ILE A 54 5.08 2.69 0.06
CA ILE A 54 5.88 1.99 -0.93
C ILE A 54 6.88 1.12 -0.18
N GLY A 55 6.71 -0.19 -0.26
CA GLY A 55 7.70 -1.17 0.20
C GLY A 55 8.64 -1.55 -0.95
N THR A 56 9.94 -1.42 -0.75
CA THR A 56 10.96 -1.84 -1.72
C THR A 56 11.50 -3.21 -1.30
N GLU A 57 11.41 -4.19 -2.20
CA GLU A 57 11.85 -5.57 -1.95
C GLU A 57 12.79 -6.03 -3.09
N TYR A 58 13.74 -6.89 -2.74
CA TYR A 58 14.59 -7.60 -3.69
C TYR A 58 14.22 -9.08 -3.64
N GLY A 59 13.70 -9.60 -4.74
CA GLY A 59 13.49 -11.03 -4.94
C GLY A 59 14.61 -11.59 -5.81
N ILE A 60 15.11 -12.78 -5.50
CA ILE A 60 16.21 -13.41 -6.25
C ILE A 60 15.83 -13.58 -7.73
N GLU A 61 14.59 -14.00 -8.00
CA GLU A 61 14.10 -14.21 -9.38
C GLU A 61 13.53 -12.94 -10.02
N THR A 62 12.97 -12.03 -9.23
CA THR A 62 12.22 -10.86 -9.71
C THR A 62 13.04 -9.56 -9.69
N GLY A 63 14.24 -9.59 -9.13
CA GLY A 63 15.06 -8.41 -8.86
C GLY A 63 14.39 -7.42 -7.91
N TRP A 64 14.81 -6.16 -8.03
CA TRP A 64 14.21 -5.06 -7.29
C TRP A 64 12.80 -4.76 -7.76
N HIS A 65 11.88 -4.68 -6.81
CA HIS A 65 10.48 -4.36 -7.06
C HIS A 65 9.83 -3.57 -5.92
N PHE A 66 8.70 -2.93 -6.25
CA PHE A 66 7.95 -2.10 -5.31
C PHE A 66 6.55 -2.65 -5.08
N HIS A 67 6.16 -2.73 -3.81
CA HIS A 67 4.77 -2.92 -3.39
C HIS A 67 4.18 -1.57 -3.02
N VAL A 68 3.20 -1.11 -3.79
CA VAL A 68 2.67 0.25 -3.66
C VAL A 68 1.25 0.22 -3.15
N THR A 69 1.07 0.71 -1.94
CA THR A 69 -0.24 0.88 -1.33
C THR A 69 -0.73 2.32 -1.41
N LEU A 70 -1.89 2.57 -2.03
CA LEU A 70 -2.48 3.90 -2.15
C LEU A 70 -3.80 4.04 -1.37
N PHE A 71 -3.97 5.19 -0.76
CA PHE A 71 -5.17 5.62 -0.04
C PHE A 71 -5.77 6.84 -0.74
N LEU A 72 -7.04 6.74 -1.11
CA LEU A 72 -7.82 7.79 -1.77
C LEU A 72 -9.14 7.96 -1.02
N ASN A 73 -9.77 9.13 -1.14
CA ASN A 73 -11.13 9.32 -0.66
C ASN A 73 -12.11 8.52 -1.53
N GLY A 74 -12.84 7.59 -0.91
CA GLY A 74 -13.78 6.73 -1.62
C GLY A 74 -14.98 7.47 -2.19
N ASP A 75 -15.37 8.59 -1.58
CA ASP A 75 -16.50 9.40 -2.04
C ASP A 75 -16.19 10.03 -3.42
N ASP A 76 -14.94 10.43 -3.63
CA ASP A 76 -14.48 11.08 -4.87
C ASP A 76 -13.95 10.08 -5.91
N HIS A 77 -13.42 8.94 -5.45
CA HIS A 77 -12.66 8.00 -6.28
C HIS A 77 -13.15 6.55 -6.16
N GLN A 78 -14.29 6.26 -6.79
CA GLN A 78 -14.92 4.93 -6.74
C GLN A 78 -14.32 3.93 -7.74
N ASN A 79 -13.77 4.39 -8.87
CA ASN A 79 -13.20 3.53 -9.91
C ASN A 79 -11.76 3.08 -9.60
N HIS A 80 -11.59 2.32 -8.52
CA HIS A 80 -10.27 1.86 -8.08
C HIS A 80 -9.57 0.97 -9.12
N VAL A 81 -10.27 0.12 -9.88
CA VAL A 81 -9.62 -0.68 -10.93
C VAL A 81 -9.07 0.20 -12.05
N GLY A 82 -9.85 1.19 -12.51
CA GLY A 82 -9.43 2.09 -13.59
C GLY A 82 -8.25 2.97 -13.18
N ILE A 83 -8.28 3.54 -11.98
CA ILE A 83 -7.16 4.34 -11.44
C ILE A 83 -5.90 3.48 -11.35
N ALA A 84 -6.01 2.24 -10.84
CA ALA A 84 -4.89 1.30 -10.71
C ALA A 84 -4.24 1.04 -12.07
N SER A 85 -5.07 0.75 -13.07
CA SER A 85 -4.60 0.49 -14.44
C SER A 85 -3.92 1.70 -15.07
N THR A 86 -4.36 2.92 -14.76
CA THR A 86 -3.67 4.14 -15.24
C THR A 86 -2.28 4.26 -14.63
N ILE A 87 -2.14 4.06 -13.31
CA ILE A 87 -0.85 4.10 -12.62
C ILE A 87 0.09 3.01 -13.18
N CYS A 88 -0.44 1.81 -13.38
CA CYS A 88 0.29 0.69 -14.00
C CYS A 88 0.85 1.01 -15.38
N ARG A 89 0.02 1.60 -16.25
CA ARG A 89 0.44 1.99 -17.60
C ARG A 89 1.47 3.11 -17.56
N THR A 90 1.29 4.12 -16.72
CA THR A 90 2.30 5.19 -16.56
C THR A 90 3.61 4.64 -16.01
N TRP A 91 3.56 3.70 -15.06
CA TRP A 91 4.76 3.02 -14.59
C TRP A 91 5.52 2.33 -15.72
N MET A 92 4.83 1.46 -16.46
CA MET A 92 5.43 0.67 -17.54
C MET A 92 5.93 1.57 -18.67
N ASN A 93 5.09 2.47 -19.17
CA ASN A 93 5.38 3.18 -20.41
C ASN A 93 6.23 4.44 -20.20
N GLU A 94 6.01 5.16 -19.10
CA GLU A 94 6.62 6.49 -18.88
C GLU A 94 7.75 6.42 -17.86
N LEU A 95 7.48 5.92 -16.64
CA LEU A 95 8.45 5.98 -15.54
C LEU A 95 9.63 5.02 -15.74
N THR A 96 9.39 3.87 -16.38
CA THR A 96 10.40 2.85 -16.66
C THR A 96 10.74 2.72 -18.15
N SER A 97 10.13 3.57 -18.99
CA SER A 97 10.37 3.62 -20.44
C SER A 97 10.23 2.25 -21.12
N GLY A 98 9.19 1.49 -20.76
CA GLY A 98 8.87 0.17 -21.29
C GLY A 98 9.52 -1.00 -20.55
N ASN A 99 10.48 -0.75 -19.66
CA ASN A 99 11.23 -1.82 -18.98
C ASN A 99 10.51 -2.41 -17.77
N GLY A 100 9.52 -1.69 -17.22
CA GLY A 100 8.77 -2.12 -16.06
C GLY A 100 7.62 -3.06 -16.40
N ARG A 101 7.29 -3.91 -15.44
CA ARG A 101 6.12 -4.77 -15.33
C ARG A 101 5.32 -4.30 -14.13
N TYR A 102 4.04 -4.63 -14.14
CA TYR A 102 3.12 -4.32 -13.05
C TYR A 102 2.19 -5.49 -12.78
N TYR A 103 1.59 -5.51 -11.60
CA TYR A 103 0.51 -6.42 -11.27
C TYR A 103 -0.59 -5.69 -10.49
N ASN A 104 -1.78 -5.63 -11.09
CA ASN A 104 -2.93 -4.91 -10.56
C ASN A 104 -3.79 -5.79 -9.65
N CYS A 105 -3.54 -5.71 -8.34
CA CYS A 105 -4.31 -6.45 -7.34
C CYS A 105 -5.79 -6.05 -7.31
N ASN A 106 -6.16 -4.83 -7.71
CA ASN A 106 -7.57 -4.44 -7.77
C ASN A 106 -8.31 -5.18 -8.87
N HIS A 107 -7.67 -5.34 -10.03
CA HIS A 107 -8.24 -6.10 -11.13
C HIS A 107 -8.37 -7.58 -10.75
N ALA A 108 -7.31 -8.15 -10.17
CA ALA A 108 -7.27 -9.53 -9.71
C ALA A 108 -8.38 -9.82 -8.67
N ALA A 109 -8.56 -8.92 -7.69
CA ALA A 109 -9.66 -8.99 -6.74
C ALA A 109 -11.04 -8.92 -7.42
N LYS A 110 -11.21 -8.05 -8.42
CA LYS A 110 -12.47 -7.91 -9.17
C LYS A 110 -12.84 -9.18 -9.94
N ILE A 111 -11.86 -9.92 -10.44
CA ILE A 111 -12.08 -11.18 -11.17
C ILE A 111 -12.06 -12.42 -10.25
N GLY A 112 -11.97 -12.23 -8.93
CA GLY A 112 -12.13 -13.31 -7.94
C GLY A 112 -10.88 -14.16 -7.67
N THR A 113 -9.67 -13.66 -7.92
CA THR A 113 -8.44 -14.45 -7.71
C THR A 113 -8.02 -14.59 -6.23
N TYR A 114 -8.71 -13.92 -5.31
CA TYR A 114 -8.35 -13.90 -3.89
C TYR A 114 -9.49 -14.41 -3.01
N ASP A 115 -9.14 -15.29 -2.07
CA ASP A 115 -10.08 -15.78 -1.05
C ASP A 115 -10.53 -14.67 -0.09
N LYS A 116 -9.65 -13.68 0.14
CA LYS A 116 -9.89 -12.52 1.02
C LYS A 116 -9.49 -11.24 0.31
N VAL A 117 -10.43 -10.32 0.18
CA VAL A 117 -10.23 -9.05 -0.52
C VAL A 117 -10.10 -7.90 0.49
N GLY A 118 -8.93 -7.28 0.53
CA GLY A 118 -8.68 -6.04 1.30
C GLY A 118 -8.48 -4.81 0.42
N VAL A 119 -8.57 -4.94 -0.91
CA VAL A 119 -8.36 -3.85 -1.87
C VAL A 119 -9.70 -3.30 -2.39
N GLY A 120 -9.68 -2.14 -3.04
CA GLY A 120 -10.92 -1.47 -3.47
C GLY A 120 -11.55 -0.57 -2.41
N MET A 121 -12.88 -0.46 -2.42
CA MET A 121 -13.64 0.40 -1.51
C MET A 121 -13.74 -0.24 -0.12
N VAL A 122 -13.26 0.45 0.91
CA VAL A 122 -13.30 -0.04 2.29
C VAL A 122 -14.07 0.95 3.15
N HIS A 123 -15.26 0.54 3.60
CA HIS A 123 -16.10 1.38 4.44
C HIS A 123 -15.56 1.45 5.88
N ARG A 124 -15.70 2.62 6.51
CA ARG A 124 -15.25 2.87 7.88
C ARG A 124 -15.81 1.85 8.89
N HIS A 125 -17.04 1.41 8.69
CA HIS A 125 -17.73 0.50 9.61
C HIS A 125 -17.52 -0.99 9.29
N ASP A 126 -16.90 -1.30 8.15
CA ASP A 126 -16.57 -2.67 7.78
C ASP A 126 -15.27 -3.08 8.48
N THR A 127 -15.40 -3.63 9.69
CA THR A 127 -14.25 -4.04 10.50
C THR A 127 -13.50 -5.22 9.87
N VAL A 128 -14.21 -6.12 9.19
CA VAL A 128 -13.62 -7.33 8.59
C VAL A 128 -12.71 -6.93 7.44
N THR A 129 -13.20 -6.15 6.49
CA THR A 129 -12.39 -5.67 5.36
C THR A 129 -11.23 -4.81 5.84
N ARG A 130 -11.41 -4.03 6.92
CA ARG A 130 -10.33 -3.25 7.54
C ARG A 130 -9.24 -4.09 8.20
N GLU A 131 -9.58 -5.25 8.74
CA GLU A 131 -8.59 -6.19 9.29
C GLU A 131 -7.82 -6.89 8.17
N ILE A 132 -8.54 -7.37 7.13
CA ILE A 132 -7.92 -7.92 5.92
C ILE A 132 -6.99 -6.87 5.31
N LEU A 133 -7.46 -5.64 5.20
CA LEU A 133 -6.69 -4.49 4.76
C LEU A 133 -5.39 -4.32 5.56
N SER A 134 -5.49 -4.27 6.89
CA SER A 134 -4.32 -4.14 7.77
C SER A 134 -3.32 -5.28 7.56
N SER A 135 -3.82 -6.50 7.29
CA SER A 135 -2.98 -7.66 7.00
C SER A 135 -2.28 -7.52 5.63
N VAL A 136 -2.99 -7.05 4.61
CA VAL A 136 -2.46 -6.80 3.26
C VAL A 136 -1.38 -5.71 3.33
N VAL A 137 -1.66 -4.57 3.96
CA VAL A 137 -0.69 -3.47 4.10
C VAL A 137 0.58 -3.94 4.81
N THR A 138 0.43 -4.69 5.90
CA THR A 138 1.59 -5.18 6.68
C THR A 138 2.41 -6.20 5.88
N ARG A 139 1.74 -7.11 5.15
CA ARG A 139 2.41 -8.18 4.39
C ARG A 139 3.05 -7.69 3.09
N TYR A 140 2.43 -6.75 2.40
CA TYR A 140 2.93 -6.26 1.10
C TYR A 140 3.77 -4.99 1.26
N GLY A 141 3.31 -4.02 2.07
CA GLY A 141 4.01 -2.75 2.23
C GLY A 141 5.21 -2.81 3.16
N CYS A 142 5.20 -3.68 4.17
CA CYS A 142 6.15 -3.64 5.29
C CYS A 142 7.00 -4.91 5.45
N LYS A 143 7.00 -5.82 4.47
CA LYS A 143 7.87 -6.99 4.51
C LYS A 143 9.32 -6.52 4.46
N GLY A 144 10.06 -6.77 5.54
CA GLY A 144 11.48 -6.46 5.56
C GLY A 144 12.20 -7.22 4.46
N CYS A 145 13.00 -6.54 3.65
CA CYS A 145 13.85 -7.18 2.67
C CYS A 145 15.23 -7.45 3.28
N TYR A 146 15.46 -8.68 3.73
CA TYR A 146 16.72 -9.09 4.38
C TYR A 146 17.93 -8.93 3.44
N TYR A 147 17.75 -9.16 2.13
CA TYR A 147 18.80 -9.02 1.13
C TYR A 147 19.16 -7.59 0.78
N ALA A 148 18.35 -6.61 1.18
CA ALA A 148 18.51 -5.26 0.69
C ALA A 148 19.86 -4.67 1.11
N GLU A 149 20.23 -4.72 2.39
CA GLU A 149 21.50 -4.13 2.85
C GLU A 149 22.72 -4.78 2.16
N ALA A 150 22.67 -6.09 1.93
CA ALA A 150 23.71 -6.82 1.20
C ALA A 150 23.81 -6.40 -0.28
N GLN A 151 22.68 -6.10 -0.92
CA GLN A 151 22.61 -5.72 -2.34
C GLN A 151 22.82 -4.22 -2.59
N THR A 152 22.43 -3.36 -1.64
CA THR A 152 22.54 -1.90 -1.79
C THR A 152 23.88 -1.35 -1.31
N GLY A 153 24.57 -2.06 -0.41
CA GLY A 153 25.75 -1.55 0.30
C GLY A 153 25.48 -0.27 1.12
N THR A 154 24.20 0.11 1.30
CA THR A 154 23.78 1.39 1.86
C THR A 154 22.54 1.23 2.75
N LYS A 155 22.44 2.07 3.79
CA LYS A 155 21.29 2.10 4.72
C LYS A 155 20.13 2.95 4.20
N ASP A 156 19.79 2.82 2.92
CA ASP A 156 18.67 3.55 2.35
C ASP A 156 17.32 2.98 2.84
N ARG A 157 16.30 3.84 2.84
CA ARG A 157 14.97 3.52 3.37
C ARG A 157 14.16 2.72 2.36
N LEU A 158 13.84 1.47 2.71
CA LEU A 158 13.04 0.58 1.86
C LEU A 158 11.54 0.83 1.97
N LEU A 159 11.08 1.37 3.10
CA LEU A 159 9.69 1.73 3.34
C LEU A 159 9.50 3.24 3.19
N ASN A 160 8.84 3.67 2.12
CA ASN A 160 8.54 5.07 1.86
C ASN A 160 7.06 5.34 2.07
N LYS A 161 6.72 6.50 2.63
CA LYS A 161 5.34 6.93 2.83
C LYS A 161 5.20 8.41 2.54
N GLY A 162 4.05 8.82 2.03
CA GLY A 162 3.77 10.22 1.74
C GLY A 162 2.29 10.49 1.65
N GLY A 163 1.92 11.75 1.90
CA GLY A 163 0.53 12.14 2.16
C GLY A 163 0.01 11.54 3.46
N TRP A 164 -0.72 12.31 4.27
CA TRP A 164 -1.50 11.82 5.41
C TRP A 164 -2.56 12.88 5.72
N PRO A 165 -3.79 12.49 6.09
CA PRO A 165 -4.75 13.45 6.61
C PRO A 165 -4.13 14.20 7.79
N LYS A 166 -4.14 15.52 7.75
CA LYS A 166 -3.84 16.31 8.95
C LYS A 166 -4.92 15.99 9.98
N ALA A 167 -4.52 15.83 11.24
CA ALA A 167 -5.47 15.65 12.33
C ALA A 167 -6.52 16.76 12.24
N LYS A 168 -7.81 16.37 12.19
CA LYS A 168 -8.89 17.37 12.19
C LYS A 168 -8.80 18.12 13.51
N ASP A 169 -8.97 19.45 13.44
CA ASP A 169 -9.14 20.26 14.64
C ASP A 169 -10.37 19.74 15.40
N PRO A 170 -10.23 19.25 16.64
CA PRO A 170 -11.34 18.73 17.44
C PRO A 170 -12.49 19.74 17.58
N LYS A 171 -12.20 21.03 17.42
CA LYS A 171 -13.15 22.14 17.56
C LYS A 171 -13.89 22.48 16.27
N LYS A 172 -13.48 21.96 15.11
CA LYS A 172 -14.08 22.25 13.78
C LYS A 172 -14.76 21.04 13.12
N GLY A 173 -15.17 20.04 13.91
CA GLY A 173 -15.73 18.78 13.40
C GLY A 173 -17.21 18.58 13.69
N GLY A 174 -17.93 17.98 12.74
CA GLY A 174 -19.29 17.46 12.93
C GLY A 174 -19.38 16.27 13.91
N ARG A 175 -20.47 15.49 13.83
CA ARG A 175 -20.93 14.51 14.84
C ARG A 175 -19.78 13.76 15.56
N PRO A 176 -19.71 13.83 16.90
CA PRO A 176 -18.59 13.31 17.66
C PRO A 176 -18.41 11.79 17.50
N GLU A 177 -17.14 11.39 17.43
CA GLU A 177 -16.72 10.00 17.26
C GLU A 177 -16.98 9.20 18.54
N LYS A 178 -17.67 8.06 18.44
CA LYS A 178 -17.53 6.99 19.44
C LYS A 178 -16.42 6.06 18.97
N PRO A 179 -15.27 5.96 19.67
CA PRO A 179 -14.23 5.02 19.27
C PRO A 179 -14.65 3.58 19.63
N PRO A 180 -14.60 2.61 18.70
CA PRO A 180 -14.62 1.20 19.06
C PRO A 180 -13.33 0.89 19.83
N GLN A 181 -13.47 0.32 21.04
CA GLN A 181 -12.38 0.10 22.00
C GLN A 181 -11.15 -0.66 21.43
N MET A 182 -11.32 -1.42 20.34
CA MET A 182 -10.30 -2.31 19.78
C MET A 182 -9.19 -1.60 18.96
N GLN A 183 -9.47 -0.43 18.36
CA GLN A 183 -8.59 0.18 17.34
C GLN A 183 -7.36 0.90 17.92
N ARG A 184 -7.36 1.18 19.22
CA ARG A 184 -6.25 1.86 19.91
C ARG A 184 -5.02 0.95 20.09
N ARG A 185 -5.19 -0.37 20.13
CA ARG A 185 -4.06 -1.31 20.30
C ARG A 185 -3.24 -1.50 19.02
N LEU A 186 -3.87 -1.74 17.88
CA LEU A 186 -3.17 -2.11 16.64
C LEU A 186 -2.35 -0.95 16.05
N LEU A 187 -2.91 0.26 15.99
CA LEU A 187 -2.21 1.42 15.42
C LEU A 187 -1.04 1.88 16.32
N THR A 188 -1.23 1.89 17.64
CA THR A 188 -0.13 2.19 18.57
C THR A 188 0.97 1.13 18.53
N HIS A 189 0.63 -0.13 18.22
CA HIS A 189 1.62 -1.20 18.05
C HIS A 189 2.37 -1.14 16.72
N MET A 190 1.73 -0.69 15.63
CA MET A 190 2.36 -0.52 14.32
C MET A 190 3.30 0.70 14.25
N PHE A 191 3.06 1.73 15.07
CA PHE A 191 3.80 3.00 15.00
C PHE A 191 4.57 3.37 16.30
N SER A 192 4.67 2.45 17.27
CA SER A 192 5.53 2.67 18.44
C SER A 192 7.00 2.53 18.03
N GLU A 193 7.73 3.67 18.05
CA GLU A 193 9.17 3.72 17.78
C GLU A 193 10.04 3.01 18.84
N LYS A 194 9.42 2.47 19.91
CA LYS A 194 10.10 1.75 20.98
C LYS A 194 9.71 0.27 20.95
N LYS A 195 10.35 -0.50 20.05
CA LYS A 195 10.82 -1.89 20.26
C LYS A 195 11.31 -2.50 18.94
N LYS A 196 12.63 -2.49 18.72
CA LYS A 196 13.33 -3.38 17.78
C LYS A 196 13.39 -4.82 18.30
N ARG A 197 12.24 -5.42 18.62
CA ARG A 197 12.18 -6.84 18.97
C ARG A 197 10.98 -7.47 18.28
N PHE A 198 11.28 -8.34 17.32
CA PHE A 198 10.35 -9.34 16.81
C PHE A 198 9.79 -10.10 18.01
N PHE A 199 8.48 -10.02 18.22
CA PHE A 199 7.76 -11.03 18.99
C PHE A 199 7.27 -12.09 18.00
N PRO A 200 7.56 -13.38 18.21
CA PRO A 200 6.95 -14.42 17.42
C PRO A 200 5.46 -14.44 17.78
N ILE A 201 4.59 -14.17 16.81
CA ILE A 201 3.12 -14.33 16.95
C ILE A 201 2.74 -15.83 16.82
N TRP A 202 3.71 -16.73 16.97
CA TRP A 202 3.53 -18.16 16.86
C TRP A 202 4.29 -18.86 18.00
N VAL A 203 3.53 -19.37 18.96
CA VAL A 203 3.93 -20.57 19.70
C VAL A 203 3.35 -21.72 18.87
N PRO A 204 4.15 -22.71 18.42
CA PRO A 204 3.59 -23.86 17.72
C PRO A 204 2.63 -24.57 18.68
N SER A 205 1.35 -24.65 18.33
CA SER A 205 0.50 -25.69 18.92
C SER A 205 0.97 -27.00 18.31
N GLU A 206 1.53 -27.89 19.14
CA GLU A 206 1.83 -29.26 18.71
C GLU A 206 0.58 -29.89 18.09
N PRO A 207 0.69 -30.57 16.93
CA PRO A 207 -0.44 -31.26 16.35
C PRO A 207 -0.80 -32.45 17.26
N VAL A 208 -1.99 -32.40 17.86
CA VAL A 208 -2.61 -33.56 18.51
C VAL A 208 -2.85 -34.62 17.43
N GLN A 209 -2.08 -35.71 17.49
CA GLN A 209 -2.30 -36.89 16.66
C GLN A 209 -3.69 -37.48 17.00
N PRO A 210 -4.55 -37.77 16.02
CA PRO A 210 -5.81 -38.47 16.30
C PRO A 210 -5.52 -39.90 16.79
N PRO A 211 -6.31 -40.43 17.75
CA PRO A 211 -6.11 -41.78 18.25
C PRO A 211 -6.38 -42.80 17.13
N VAL A 212 -5.39 -43.65 16.88
CA VAL A 212 -5.50 -44.80 15.99
C VAL A 212 -6.21 -45.91 16.79
N GLY A 213 -7.46 -46.20 16.45
CA GLY A 213 -8.17 -47.37 16.95
C GLY A 213 -7.81 -48.60 16.12
N TYR A 214 -7.42 -49.68 16.80
CA TYR A 214 -7.49 -51.05 16.27
C TYR A 214 -8.86 -51.64 16.58
#